data_AF-A0A2J6HL09-F1
#
_entry.id   AF-A0A2J6HL09-F1
#
_cell.length_a   1.000
_cell.length_b   1.000
_cell.length_c   1.000
_cell.angle_alpha   90.00
_cell.angle_beta   90.00
_cell.angle_gamma   90.00
#
_symmetry.space_group_name_H-M   'P 1'
#
loop_
_entity.id
_entity.type
_entity.pdbx_description
1 polymer ?
#
loop_
_entity_poly.entity_id
_entity_poly.type
_entity_poly.pdbx_seq_one_letter_code
_entity_poly.pdbx_strand_id
1 'polypeptide(L)'
;MEFVSGIDTVFASGIKKTVLLSTSEYTRILNSPAIISLRVLQEEPSKRLFNVKNIPVAVLLEGSFNSVFTNRIPPEISENPEIGFRSSGEPTRMIVISDGEVIQNQFQIKNGQFYTYPLGYDRFTGITYGNRDFILNCLNYLTDDSDLLSIRSRELKIRLLDKTKITENKFMIQFANVIYPVLSIIVFGFILIIFRKRRIRNM
;
A
#
# COMPACT_ATOMS: atom_id res chain seq x y z
N MET A 1 -3.03 -3.44 -11.66
CA MET A 1 -2.89 -2.01 -11.36
C MET A 1 -1.61 -1.56 -12.01
N GLU A 2 -1.71 -1.00 -13.21
CA GLU A 2 -0.55 -0.55 -13.98
C GLU A 2 -0.44 0.98 -13.96
N PHE A 3 -1.57 1.68 -14.12
CA PHE A 3 -1.63 3.15 -14.23
C PHE A 3 -2.54 3.77 -13.17
N VAL A 4 -2.25 3.47 -11.91
CA VAL A 4 -3.05 3.92 -10.76
C VAL A 4 -2.97 5.44 -10.57
N SER A 5 -4.13 6.08 -10.41
CA SER A 5 -4.22 7.51 -10.09
C SER A 5 -4.30 7.74 -8.58
N GLY A 6 -3.80 8.87 -8.09
CA GLY A 6 -4.00 9.27 -6.70
C GLY A 6 -5.45 9.70 -6.44
N ILE A 7 -6.00 9.37 -5.27
CA ILE A 7 -7.28 9.87 -4.78
C ILE A 7 -7.03 10.99 -3.78
N ASP A 8 -7.59 12.16 -4.05
CA ASP A 8 -7.71 13.24 -3.08
C ASP A 8 -9.14 13.28 -2.52
N THR A 9 -9.27 13.38 -1.20
CA THR A 9 -10.57 13.37 -0.53
C THR A 9 -10.87 14.73 0.06
N VAL A 10 -12.02 15.30 -0.29
CA VAL A 10 -12.51 16.54 0.32
C VAL A 10 -13.36 16.28 1.56
N PHE A 11 -13.53 17.29 2.41
CA PHE A 11 -14.45 17.20 3.55
C PHE A 11 -15.89 17.01 3.04
N ALA A 12 -16.64 16.13 3.71
CA ALA A 12 -18.07 15.95 3.46
C ALA A 12 -18.76 15.61 4.79
N SER A 13 -19.79 16.38 5.13
CA SER A 13 -20.55 16.19 6.37
C SER A 13 -21.25 14.83 6.37
N GLY A 14 -21.19 14.11 7.49
CA GLY A 14 -21.85 12.81 7.64
C GLY A 14 -21.18 11.64 6.90
N ILE A 15 -20.04 11.86 6.22
CA ILE A 15 -19.29 10.81 5.50
C ILE A 15 -17.93 10.58 6.16
N LYS A 16 -17.77 9.40 6.78
CA LYS A 16 -16.49 8.90 7.25
C LYS A 16 -15.69 8.34 6.08
N LYS A 17 -14.41 8.66 6.01
CA LYS A 17 -13.49 8.21 4.96
C LYS A 17 -12.36 7.40 5.56
N THR A 18 -12.14 6.20 5.05
CA THR A 18 -11.09 5.28 5.49
C THR A 18 -10.24 4.90 4.29
N VAL A 19 -8.93 5.20 4.32
CA VAL A 19 -8.00 4.77 3.27
C VAL A 19 -7.79 3.26 3.38
N LEU A 20 -8.06 2.52 2.32
CA LEU A 20 -7.89 1.06 2.25
C LEU A 20 -6.55 0.66 1.63
N LEU A 21 -6.13 1.38 0.59
CA LEU A 21 -4.86 1.17 -0.09
C LEU A 21 -4.17 2.50 -0.32
N SER A 22 -2.86 2.53 -0.10
CA SER A 22 -2.00 3.66 -0.41
C SER A 22 -0.73 3.20 -1.12
N THR A 23 -0.09 4.12 -1.83
CA THR A 23 1.26 3.89 -2.37
C THR A 23 2.30 3.74 -1.26
N SER A 24 3.53 3.43 -1.63
CA SER A 24 4.64 3.27 -0.68
C SER A 24 5.18 4.61 -0.16
N GLU A 25 6.12 4.54 0.78
CA GLU A 25 6.85 5.71 1.28
C GLU A 25 7.78 6.36 0.23
N TYR A 26 8.05 5.69 -0.88
CA TYR A 26 8.90 6.20 -1.96
C TYR A 26 8.07 6.23 -3.24
N THR A 27 7.26 7.29 -3.39
CA THR A 27 6.35 7.48 -4.52
C THR A 27 6.74 8.70 -5.34
N ARG A 28 6.61 8.59 -6.66
CA ARG A 28 6.73 9.67 -7.64
C ARG A 28 5.41 9.83 -8.36
N ILE A 29 4.92 11.06 -8.48
CA ILE A 29 3.75 11.39 -9.29
C ILE A 29 4.24 11.76 -10.70
N LEU A 30 3.59 11.19 -11.72
CA LEU A 30 3.79 11.56 -13.11
C LEU A 30 2.52 12.24 -13.63
N ASN A 31 2.64 13.49 -14.07
CA ASN A 31 1.50 14.23 -14.61
C ASN A 31 1.19 13.80 -16.05
N SER A 32 -0.10 13.71 -16.37
CA SER A 32 -0.55 13.40 -17.73
C SER A 32 -0.45 14.63 -18.65
N PRO A 33 -0.05 14.48 -19.93
CA PRO A 33 0.40 13.23 -20.57
C PRO A 33 1.84 12.87 -20.19
N ALA A 34 2.05 11.63 -19.76
CA ALA A 34 3.39 11.11 -19.42
C ALA A 34 3.91 10.18 -20.53
N ILE A 35 5.15 10.40 -20.96
CA ILE A 35 5.83 9.48 -21.90
C ILE A 35 6.42 8.33 -21.08
N ILE A 36 5.93 7.12 -21.33
CA ILE A 36 6.44 5.89 -20.71
C ILE A 36 7.55 5.34 -21.61
N SER A 37 8.77 5.29 -21.09
CA SER A 37 9.92 4.73 -21.80
C SER A 37 10.54 3.60 -20.99
N LEU A 38 10.84 2.48 -21.64
CA LEU A 38 11.59 1.38 -21.04
C LEU A 38 13.03 1.77 -20.65
N ARG A 39 13.55 2.90 -21.13
CA ARG A 39 14.86 3.44 -20.71
C ARG A 39 14.93 3.70 -19.22
N VAL A 40 13.78 3.98 -18.56
CA VAL A 40 13.72 4.16 -17.11
C VAL A 40 14.24 2.95 -16.32
N LEU A 41 14.22 1.75 -16.91
CA LEU A 41 14.75 0.54 -16.29
C LEU A 41 16.29 0.48 -16.29
N GLN A 42 16.95 1.32 -17.10
CA GLN A 42 18.41 1.40 -17.21
C GLN A 42 19.03 2.47 -16.32
N GLU A 43 18.21 3.40 -15.80
CA GLU A 43 18.67 4.51 -14.99
C GLU A 43 18.45 4.23 -13.50
N GLU A 44 19.43 4.54 -12.66
CA GLU A 44 19.23 4.45 -11.22
C GLU A 44 18.21 5.50 -10.75
N PRO A 45 17.15 5.10 -10.02
CA PRO A 45 16.13 6.04 -9.56
C PRO A 45 16.73 7.05 -8.58
N SER A 46 16.72 8.33 -8.99
CA SER A 46 17.13 9.43 -8.10
C SER A 46 16.12 9.60 -6.97
N LYS A 47 16.58 9.46 -5.72
CA LYS A 47 15.76 9.62 -4.51
C LYS A 47 15.00 10.95 -4.46
N ARG A 48 15.54 12.00 -5.09
CA ARG A 48 14.90 13.33 -5.17
C ARG A 48 13.56 13.30 -5.91
N LEU A 49 13.38 12.34 -6.82
CA LEU A 49 12.17 12.20 -7.61
C LEU A 49 11.06 11.45 -6.86
N PHE A 50 11.38 10.75 -5.76
CA PHE A 50 10.43 9.97 -4.96
C PHE A 50 10.17 10.68 -3.63
N ASN A 51 9.56 11.86 -3.71
CA ASN A 51 9.35 12.77 -2.59
C ASN A 51 7.94 12.72 -1.99
N VAL A 52 7.04 11.91 -2.54
CA VAL A 52 5.67 11.75 -2.03
C VAL A 52 5.52 10.39 -1.35
N LYS A 53 4.62 10.32 -0.37
CA LYS A 53 4.40 9.12 0.44
C LYS A 53 2.92 8.82 0.56
N ASN A 54 2.59 7.53 0.62
CA ASN A 54 1.27 7.03 1.06
C ASN A 54 0.09 7.72 0.37
N ILE A 55 0.19 7.91 -0.95
CA ILE A 55 -0.91 8.50 -1.73
C ILE A 55 -2.07 7.51 -1.72
N PRO A 56 -3.28 7.90 -1.28
CA PRO A 56 -4.45 7.02 -1.32
C PRO A 56 -4.78 6.60 -2.75
N VAL A 57 -5.08 5.32 -2.94
CA VAL A 57 -5.50 4.75 -4.24
C VAL A 57 -6.79 3.93 -4.13
N ALA A 58 -7.20 3.58 -2.90
CA ALA A 58 -8.53 3.08 -2.62
C ALA A 58 -9.05 3.65 -1.30
N VAL A 59 -10.31 4.10 -1.28
CA VAL A 59 -10.95 4.76 -0.12
C VAL A 59 -12.34 4.18 0.09
N LEU A 60 -12.63 3.79 1.33
CA LEU A 60 -13.97 3.46 1.82
C LEU A 60 -14.65 4.73 2.33
N LEU A 61 -15.88 4.94 1.90
CA LEU A 61 -16.79 6.01 2.30
C LEU A 61 -17.99 5.38 3.01
N GLU A 62 -18.27 5.83 4.23
CA GLU A 62 -19.39 5.32 5.05
C GLU A 62 -20.24 6.50 5.53
N GLY A 63 -21.56 6.41 5.42
CA GLY A 63 -22.48 7.41 5.94
C GLY A 63 -23.67 7.67 5.05
N SER A 64 -24.34 8.80 5.26
CA SER A 64 -25.48 9.24 4.46
C SER A 64 -25.02 10.16 3.33
N PHE A 65 -25.34 9.78 2.09
CA PHE A 65 -24.95 10.55 0.90
C PHE A 65 -26.08 11.49 0.48
N ASN A 66 -25.72 12.74 0.17
CA ASN A 66 -26.65 13.69 -0.42
C ASN A 66 -26.98 13.30 -1.85
N SER A 67 -28.26 13.33 -2.22
CA SER A 67 -28.71 13.07 -3.58
C SER A 67 -28.19 14.15 -4.53
N VAL A 68 -27.71 13.73 -5.70
CA VAL A 68 -27.26 14.65 -6.77
C VAL A 68 -28.39 15.56 -7.25
N PHE A 69 -29.65 15.14 -7.07
CA PHE A 69 -30.84 15.88 -7.46
C PHE A 69 -31.29 16.92 -6.43
N THR A 70 -30.66 16.95 -5.25
CA THR A 70 -30.95 17.96 -4.22
C THR A 70 -30.75 19.36 -4.78
N ASN A 71 -31.77 20.20 -4.70
CA ASN A 71 -31.80 21.56 -5.26
C ASN A 71 -31.63 21.62 -6.80
N ARG A 72 -31.87 20.51 -7.52
CA ARG A 72 -31.74 20.45 -8.99
C ARG A 72 -33.02 19.99 -9.71
N ILE A 73 -34.09 19.71 -8.97
CA ILE A 73 -35.37 19.27 -9.52
C ILE A 73 -36.50 20.22 -9.08
N PRO A 74 -37.55 20.38 -9.89
CA PRO A 74 -38.69 21.23 -9.55
C PRO A 74 -39.49 20.71 -8.33
N PRO A 75 -40.21 21.59 -7.60
CA PRO A 75 -41.08 21.21 -6.48
C PRO A 75 -42.10 20.14 -6.84
N GLU A 76 -42.63 20.17 -8.07
CA GLU A 76 -43.60 19.20 -8.60
C GLU A 76 -43.04 17.78 -8.63
N ILE A 77 -41.71 17.62 -8.58
CA ILE A 77 -41.03 16.33 -8.52
C ILE A 77 -40.54 16.05 -7.09
N SER A 78 -39.95 17.04 -6.40
CA SER A 78 -39.38 16.82 -5.07
C SER A 78 -40.43 16.62 -3.98
N GLU A 79 -41.61 17.24 -4.12
CA GLU A 79 -42.71 17.16 -3.14
C GLU A 79 -43.76 16.12 -3.54
N ASN A 80 -43.61 15.48 -4.70
CA ASN A 80 -44.54 14.47 -5.15
C ASN A 80 -44.38 13.17 -4.34
N PRO A 81 -45.41 12.74 -3.58
CA PRO A 81 -45.33 11.56 -2.74
C PRO A 81 -45.23 10.25 -3.53
N GLU A 82 -45.71 10.19 -4.79
CA GLU A 82 -45.58 9.00 -5.65
C GLU A 82 -44.15 8.81 -6.14
N ILE A 83 -43.40 9.91 -6.33
CA ILE A 83 -42.00 9.88 -6.74
C ILE A 83 -41.09 9.56 -5.54
N GLY A 84 -41.46 10.02 -4.33
CA GLY A 84 -40.76 9.68 -3.10
C GLY A 84 -39.32 10.17 -3.07
N PHE A 85 -39.05 11.37 -3.60
CA PHE A 85 -37.72 11.95 -3.63
C PHE A 85 -37.09 12.04 -2.23
N ARG A 86 -35.82 11.64 -2.12
CA ARG A 86 -35.02 11.77 -0.90
C ARG A 86 -33.80 12.64 -1.17
N SER A 87 -33.68 13.74 -0.42
CA SER A 87 -32.53 14.63 -0.49
C SER A 87 -31.27 14.03 0.13
N SER A 88 -31.43 13.14 1.13
CA SER A 88 -30.37 12.35 1.73
C SER A 88 -30.71 10.87 1.68
N GLY A 89 -29.73 10.04 1.35
CA GLY A 89 -29.83 8.59 1.43
C GLY A 89 -29.71 8.08 2.88
N GLU A 90 -30.15 6.83 3.07
CA GLU A 90 -29.87 6.06 4.27
C GLU A 90 -28.34 5.85 4.45
N PRO A 91 -27.86 5.53 5.66
CA PRO A 91 -26.46 5.18 5.88
C PRO A 91 -26.05 3.99 5.00
N THR A 92 -25.11 4.23 4.09
CA THR A 92 -24.60 3.23 3.14
C THR A 92 -23.07 3.30 3.07
N ARG A 93 -22.48 2.36 2.33
CA ARG A 93 -21.03 2.21 2.18
C ARG A 93 -20.68 2.22 0.70
N MET A 94 -19.57 2.85 0.35
CA MET A 94 -19.04 2.92 -1.02
C MET A 94 -17.53 2.80 -0.99
N ILE A 95 -16.96 1.98 -1.88
CA ILE A 95 -15.51 1.88 -2.04
C ILE A 95 -15.15 2.46 -3.41
N VAL A 96 -14.20 3.39 -3.42
CA VAL A 96 -13.66 4.03 -4.62
C VAL A 96 -12.23 3.53 -4.82
N ILE A 97 -11.94 3.00 -6.01
CA ILE A 97 -10.61 2.53 -6.42
C ILE A 97 -10.23 3.27 -7.70
N SER A 98 -9.02 3.81 -7.75
CA SER A 98 -8.56 4.68 -8.85
C SER A 98 -7.99 3.96 -10.07
N ASP A 99 -8.07 2.62 -10.11
CA ASP A 99 -7.54 1.80 -11.19
C ASP A 99 -8.55 0.69 -11.54
N GLY A 100 -9.01 0.68 -12.79
CA GLY A 100 -10.00 -0.28 -13.29
C GLY A 100 -9.44 -1.68 -13.56
N GLU A 101 -8.13 -1.83 -13.70
CA GLU A 101 -7.47 -3.10 -13.97
C GLU A 101 -7.25 -3.91 -12.67
N VAL A 102 -7.62 -3.38 -11.51
CA VAL A 102 -7.50 -4.08 -10.22
C VAL A 102 -8.22 -5.44 -10.22
N ILE A 103 -9.33 -5.55 -10.95
CA ILE A 103 -10.14 -6.76 -11.09
C ILE A 103 -9.83 -7.57 -12.37
N GLN A 104 -8.85 -7.14 -13.17
CA GLN A 104 -8.57 -7.78 -14.46
C GLN A 104 -7.72 -9.04 -14.31
N ASN A 105 -8.14 -10.11 -14.96
CA ASN A 105 -7.31 -11.31 -15.16
C ASN A 105 -6.45 -11.16 -16.42
N GLN A 106 -5.15 -11.42 -16.29
CA GLN A 106 -4.31 -11.62 -17.46
C GLN A 106 -4.67 -12.94 -18.16
N PHE A 107 -4.42 -13.03 -19.46
CA PHE A 107 -4.61 -14.27 -20.23
C PHE A 107 -3.45 -14.50 -21.20
N GLN A 108 -3.35 -15.75 -21.68
CA GLN A 108 -2.47 -16.15 -22.78
C GLN A 108 -3.27 -16.93 -23.82
N ILE A 109 -2.86 -16.83 -25.08
CA ILE A 109 -3.42 -17.64 -26.16
C ILE A 109 -2.37 -18.69 -26.51
N LYS A 110 -2.74 -19.97 -26.42
CA LYS A 110 -1.92 -21.10 -26.88
C LYS A 110 -2.76 -22.01 -27.76
N ASN A 111 -2.25 -22.36 -28.93
CA ASN A 111 -2.93 -23.22 -29.91
C ASN A 111 -4.38 -22.77 -30.22
N GLY A 112 -4.62 -21.46 -30.27
CA GLY A 112 -5.96 -20.89 -30.50
C GLY A 112 -6.91 -20.90 -29.29
N GLN A 113 -6.47 -21.42 -28.13
CA GLN A 113 -7.26 -21.46 -26.90
C GLN A 113 -6.81 -20.39 -25.90
N PHE A 114 -7.77 -19.75 -25.23
CA PHE A 114 -7.53 -18.79 -24.16
C PHE A 114 -7.30 -19.51 -22.84
N TYR A 115 -6.22 -19.16 -22.14
CA TYR A 115 -5.95 -19.58 -20.77
C TYR A 115 -5.86 -18.34 -19.88
N THR A 116 -6.78 -18.24 -18.92
CA THR A 116 -6.82 -17.14 -17.96
C THR A 116 -5.96 -17.45 -16.75
N TYR A 117 -5.26 -16.44 -16.25
CA TYR A 117 -4.52 -16.53 -14.99
C TYR A 117 -5.39 -16.12 -13.81
N PRO A 118 -5.09 -16.62 -12.59
CA PRO A 118 -5.75 -16.15 -11.37
C PRO A 118 -5.66 -14.63 -11.20
N LEU A 119 -6.64 -14.03 -10.53
CA LEU A 119 -6.67 -12.58 -10.30
C LEU A 119 -5.47 -12.16 -9.43
N GLY A 120 -4.73 -11.15 -9.89
CA GLY A 120 -3.51 -10.68 -9.23
C GLY A 120 -2.23 -11.39 -9.67
N TYR A 121 -2.29 -12.42 -10.51
CA TYR A 121 -1.09 -13.03 -11.09
C TYR A 121 -0.56 -12.19 -12.26
N ASP A 122 0.70 -11.78 -12.19
CA ASP A 122 1.41 -11.11 -13.28
C ASP A 122 2.32 -12.09 -14.02
N ARG A 123 2.02 -12.33 -15.30
CA ARG A 123 2.74 -13.29 -16.15
C ARG A 123 4.17 -12.89 -16.47
N PHE A 124 4.49 -11.60 -16.41
CA PHE A 124 5.82 -11.11 -16.78
C PHE A 124 6.80 -11.21 -15.61
N THR A 125 6.33 -10.95 -14.39
CA THR A 125 7.14 -11.05 -13.18
C THR A 125 7.02 -12.40 -12.46
N GLY A 126 5.96 -13.17 -12.73
CA GLY A 126 5.62 -14.40 -12.02
C GLY A 126 5.12 -14.16 -10.59
N ILE A 127 4.86 -12.91 -10.20
CA ILE A 127 4.43 -12.52 -8.87
C ILE A 127 2.90 -12.59 -8.79
N THR A 128 2.39 -13.08 -7.66
CA THR A 128 0.97 -13.01 -7.33
C THR A 128 0.73 -11.91 -6.30
N TYR A 129 -0.02 -10.89 -6.68
CA TYR A 129 -0.44 -9.79 -5.83
C TYR A 129 -1.74 -10.10 -5.09
N GLY A 130 -2.01 -9.38 -3.99
CA GLY A 130 -3.19 -9.54 -3.14
C GLY A 130 -4.51 -9.02 -3.72
N ASN A 131 -4.61 -8.79 -5.04
CA ASN A 131 -5.80 -8.21 -5.68
C ASN A 131 -7.06 -9.04 -5.39
N ARG A 132 -6.96 -10.36 -5.50
CA ARG A 132 -8.08 -11.27 -5.25
C ARG A 132 -8.63 -11.11 -3.84
N ASP A 133 -7.76 -11.20 -2.85
CA ASP A 133 -8.16 -11.13 -1.44
C ASP A 133 -8.69 -9.73 -1.10
N PHE A 134 -8.06 -8.68 -1.63
CA PHE A 134 -8.53 -7.31 -1.48
C PHE A 134 -9.97 -7.13 -2.00
N ILE A 135 -10.25 -7.58 -3.22
CA ILE A 135 -11.58 -7.44 -3.83
C ILE A 135 -12.62 -8.30 -3.12
N LEU A 136 -12.27 -9.53 -2.71
CA LEU A 136 -13.16 -10.37 -1.91
C LEU A 136 -13.49 -9.72 -0.56
N ASN A 137 -12.51 -9.13 0.12
CA ASN A 137 -12.74 -8.41 1.37
C ASN A 137 -13.63 -7.17 1.16
N CYS A 138 -13.42 -6.43 0.07
CA CYS A 138 -14.28 -5.31 -0.30
C CYS A 138 -15.73 -5.76 -0.53
N LEU A 139 -15.93 -6.84 -1.29
CA LEU A 139 -17.25 -7.38 -1.59
C LEU A 139 -17.96 -7.82 -0.31
N ASN A 140 -17.32 -8.68 0.49
CA ASN A 140 -17.88 -9.19 1.74
C ASN A 140 -18.27 -8.06 2.70
N TYR A 141 -17.46 -7.00 2.74
CA TYR A 141 -17.73 -5.84 3.58
C TYR A 141 -18.92 -4.98 3.08
N LEU A 142 -19.12 -4.91 1.76
CA LEU A 142 -20.24 -4.19 1.15
C LEU A 142 -21.54 -5.00 1.17
N THR A 143 -21.47 -6.34 1.23
CA THR A 143 -22.64 -7.24 1.27
C THR A 143 -23.05 -7.66 2.69
N ASP A 144 -22.44 -7.10 3.73
CA ASP A 144 -22.69 -7.42 5.15
C ASP A 144 -22.45 -8.89 5.56
N ASP A 145 -21.57 -9.61 4.84
CA ASP A 145 -21.05 -10.94 5.26
C ASP A 145 -19.91 -10.81 6.30
N SER A 146 -20.02 -9.86 7.23
CA SER A 146 -18.94 -9.42 8.13
C SER A 146 -18.53 -10.46 9.18
N ASP A 147 -19.41 -11.41 9.51
CA ASP A 147 -19.12 -12.44 10.52
C ASP A 147 -17.95 -13.35 10.11
N LEU A 148 -17.72 -13.53 8.80
CA LEU A 148 -16.64 -14.36 8.26
C LEU A 148 -15.29 -13.63 8.15
N LEU A 149 -15.27 -12.30 8.16
CA LEU A 149 -14.04 -11.50 8.03
C LEU A 149 -13.16 -11.59 9.29
N SER A 150 -13.78 -11.67 10.48
CA SER A 150 -13.08 -11.68 11.78
C SER A 150 -12.21 -12.93 12.01
N ILE A 151 -12.50 -14.03 11.31
CA ILE A 151 -11.85 -15.33 11.52
C ILE A 151 -10.54 -15.47 10.70
N ARG A 152 -10.35 -14.65 9.67
CA ARG A 152 -9.25 -14.80 8.70
C ARG A 152 -7.98 -14.00 9.01
N SER A 153 -7.97 -13.13 10.03
CA SER A 153 -6.97 -12.05 10.14
C SER A 153 -5.87 -12.25 11.21
N ARG A 154 -5.22 -13.41 11.27
CA ARG A 154 -3.89 -13.50 11.91
C ARG A 154 -2.79 -13.40 10.84
N GLU A 155 -2.64 -12.20 10.28
CA GLU A 155 -1.48 -11.92 9.45
C GLU A 155 -0.23 -11.83 10.33
N LEU A 156 0.74 -12.68 10.04
CA LEU A 156 2.11 -12.51 10.48
C LEU A 156 2.64 -11.21 9.85
N LYS A 157 2.76 -10.14 10.64
CA LYS A 157 3.55 -8.97 10.24
C LYS A 157 5.00 -9.38 10.13
N ILE A 158 5.39 -9.88 8.95
CA ILE A 158 6.80 -10.08 8.63
C ILE A 158 7.41 -8.67 8.59
N ARG A 159 8.19 -8.33 9.62
CA ARG A 159 8.92 -7.06 9.68
C ARG A 159 10.08 -7.14 8.68
N LEU A 160 9.75 -6.96 7.39
CA LEU A 160 10.75 -6.93 6.33
C LEU A 160 11.73 -5.80 6.60
N LEU A 161 13.01 -6.11 6.48
CA LEU A 161 14.09 -5.15 6.64
C LEU A 161 14.09 -4.17 5.46
N ASP A 162 14.15 -2.87 5.75
CA ASP A 162 14.22 -1.81 4.74
C ASP A 162 15.59 -1.86 4.04
N LYS A 163 15.60 -2.49 2.86
CA LYS A 163 16.82 -2.67 2.03
C LYS A 163 17.48 -1.33 1.69
N THR A 164 16.69 -0.27 1.53
CA THR A 164 17.15 1.09 1.23
C THR A 164 17.95 1.68 2.39
N LYS A 165 17.43 1.57 3.62
CA LYS A 165 18.15 2.03 4.82
C LYS A 165 19.42 1.24 5.06
N ILE A 166 19.41 -0.05 4.73
CA ILE A 166 20.58 -0.93 4.88
C ILE A 166 21.69 -0.55 3.91
N THR A 167 21.36 -0.21 2.65
CA THR A 167 22.37 0.21 1.67
C THR A 167 22.93 1.58 2.00
N GLU A 168 22.10 2.54 2.41
CA GLU A 168 22.55 3.88 2.83
C GLU A 168 23.45 3.84 4.07
N ASN A 169 23.03 3.11 5.11
CA ASN A 169 23.72 3.09 6.39
C ASN A 169 24.64 1.88 6.55
N LYS A 170 25.03 1.24 5.44
CA LYS A 170 25.78 -0.02 5.45
C LYS A 170 27.02 0.04 6.34
N PHE A 171 27.80 1.12 6.23
CA PHE A 171 29.01 1.31 7.04
C PHE A 171 28.69 1.41 8.53
N MET A 172 27.69 2.20 8.91
CA MET A 172 27.30 2.36 10.32
C MET A 172 26.74 1.05 10.90
N ILE A 173 25.92 0.34 10.12
CA ILE A 173 25.35 -0.97 10.49
C ILE A 173 26.46 -2.02 10.64
N GLN A 174 27.42 -2.08 9.70
CA GLN A 174 28.57 -2.97 9.79
C GLN A 174 29.48 -2.61 10.96
N PHE A 175 29.68 -1.31 11.22
CA PHE A 175 30.48 -0.86 12.33
C PHE A 175 29.89 -1.31 13.67
N ALA A 176 28.61 -1.05 13.89
CA ALA A 176 27.92 -1.40 15.13
C ALA A 176 27.83 -2.91 15.36
N ASN A 177 27.54 -3.70 14.31
CA ASN A 177 27.27 -5.14 14.45
C ASN A 177 28.49 -6.05 14.26
N VAL A 178 29.56 -5.57 13.61
CA VAL A 178 30.73 -6.40 13.28
C VAL A 178 32.00 -5.80 13.86
N ILE A 179 32.31 -4.55 13.50
CA ILE A 179 33.60 -3.94 13.85
C ILE A 179 33.69 -3.68 15.36
N TYR A 180 32.64 -3.13 15.96
CA TYR A 180 32.60 -2.78 17.38
C TYR A 180 32.74 -4.00 18.31
N PRO A 181 32.02 -5.12 18.11
CA PRO A 181 32.23 -6.35 18.88
C PRO A 181 33.64 -6.94 18.72
N VAL A 182 34.19 -6.94 17.51
CA VAL A 182 35.53 -7.48 17.27
C VAL A 182 36.60 -6.62 17.96
N LEU A 183 36.51 -5.30 17.84
CA LEU A 183 37.41 -4.37 18.52
C LEU A 183 37.32 -4.50 20.04
N SER A 184 36.12 -4.67 20.60
CA SER A 184 35.96 -4.79 22.05
C SER A 184 36.68 -6.04 22.59
N ILE A 185 36.58 -7.18 21.91
CA ILE A 185 37.31 -8.41 22.26
C ILE A 185 38.83 -8.20 22.23
N ILE A 186 39.35 -7.55 21.18
CA ILE A 186 40.79 -7.27 21.04
C ILE A 186 41.27 -6.36 22.16
N VAL A 187 40.53 -5.29 22.46
CA VAL A 187 40.87 -4.34 23.54
C VAL A 187 40.86 -5.05 24.90
N PHE A 188 39.85 -5.86 25.20
CA PHE A 188 39.84 -6.66 26.42
C PHE A 188 41.02 -7.64 26.50
N GLY A 189 41.37 -8.29 25.39
CA GLY A 189 42.55 -9.15 25.30
C GLY A 189 43.85 -8.42 25.65
N PHE A 190 44.07 -7.23 25.08
CA PHE A 190 45.23 -6.40 25.39
C PHE A 190 45.27 -5.96 26.86
N ILE A 191 44.12 -5.52 27.40
CA ILE A 191 44.00 -5.11 28.80
C ILE A 191 44.42 -6.27 29.72
N LEU A 192 43.91 -7.48 29.48
CA LEU A 192 44.25 -8.67 30.27
C LEU A 192 45.73 -9.03 30.20
N ILE A 193 46.37 -8.93 29.03
CA ILE A 193 47.80 -9.18 28.87
C ILE A 193 48.64 -8.18 29.68
N ILE A 194 48.27 -6.89 29.65
CA ILE A 194 48.96 -5.84 30.42
C ILE A 194 48.81 -6.08 31.92
N PHE A 195 47.61 -6.39 32.40
CA PHE A 195 47.38 -6.73 33.80
C PHE A 195 48.17 -7.98 34.23
N ARG A 196 48.23 -9.01 33.38
CA ARG A 196 48.98 -10.24 33.66
C ARG A 196 50.49 -9.99 33.77
N LYS A 197 51.07 -9.18 32.87
CA LYS A 197 52.49 -8.79 32.96
C LYS A 197 52.81 -7.97 34.21
N ARG A 198 51.90 -7.11 34.65
CA ARG A 198 52.08 -6.33 35.91
C ARG A 198 52.01 -7.22 37.15
N ARG A 199 51.17 -8.27 37.15
CA ARG A 199 51.06 -9.21 38.27
C ARG A 199 52.29 -10.13 38.40
N ILE A 200 52.85 -10.60 37.27
CA ILE A 200 54.05 -11.45 37.27
C ILE A 200 55.32 -10.68 37.66
N ARG A 201 55.38 -9.37 37.37
CA ARG A 201 56.52 -8.52 37.73
C ARG A 201 56.51 -8.03 39.20
N ASN A 202 55.37 -8.15 39.88
CA ASN A 202 55.21 -7.74 41.29
C ASN A 202 55.22 -8.94 42.26
N MET A 203 55.61 -10.12 41.77
CA MET A 203 55.91 -11.33 42.56
C MET A 203 57.41 -11.59 42.45
#